data_AF-A0A662MV34-F1
#
_entry.id   AF-A0A662MV34-F1
#
_cell.length_a   1.000
_cell.length_b   1.000
_cell.length_c   1.000
_cell.angle_alpha   90.00
_cell.angle_beta   90.00
_cell.angle_gamma   90.00
#
_symmetry.space_group_name_H-M   'P 1'
#
loop_
_entity.id
_entity.type
_entity.pdbx_description
1 polymer ?
#
loop_
_entity_poly.entity_id
_entity_poly.type
_entity_poly.pdbx_seq_one_letter_code
_entity_poly.pdbx_strand_id
1 'polypeptide(L)'
;ILLKPAFLSERDAIKDAKESIRKAEPYTDTFSINLTDIQKHTTYEHLWDRGEYRTPWLWSAVEVLKWAKETYPNKRFLSDPVGAGSKRGPHNCGRCDREVAGAIRSFSNTQKIENLEKVEHECLEEWRYIVKNGLLDWQLSMW
;
A
#
# COMPACT_ATOMS: atom_id res chain seq x y z
N ILE A 1 9.34 -6.50 1.96
CA ILE A 1 9.36 -5.07 1.62
C ILE A 1 8.29 -4.39 2.45
N LEU A 2 8.65 -3.34 3.18
CA LEU A 2 7.72 -2.55 3.98
C LEU A 2 7.17 -1.42 3.09
N LEU A 3 5.86 -1.36 2.89
CA LEU A 3 5.22 -0.33 2.08
C LEU A 3 4.80 0.84 2.96
N LYS A 4 5.28 2.03 2.58
CA LYS A 4 5.12 3.30 3.28
C LYS A 4 5.69 3.26 4.71
N PRO A 5 7.01 3.13 4.87
CA PRO A 5 7.66 3.51 6.13
C PRO A 5 7.46 5.01 6.41
N ALA A 6 7.76 5.41 7.64
CA ALA A 6 7.68 6.81 8.05
C ALA A 6 8.52 7.73 7.14
N PHE A 7 8.08 9.00 7.03
CA PHE A 7 8.74 10.08 6.28
C PHE A 7 8.68 9.98 4.75
N LEU A 8 8.03 8.96 4.18
CA LEU A 8 7.77 8.90 2.74
C LEU A 8 6.36 9.39 2.42
N SER A 9 6.25 10.19 1.36
CA SER A 9 4.96 10.42 0.70
C SER A 9 4.42 9.11 0.13
N GLU A 10 3.12 9.05 -0.17
CA GLU A 10 2.54 7.87 -0.81
C GLU A 10 3.25 7.56 -2.14
N ARG A 11 3.57 8.60 -2.93
CA ARG A 11 4.30 8.48 -4.19
C ARG A 11 5.69 7.89 -3.99
N ASP A 12 6.43 8.39 -3.02
CA ASP A 12 7.82 7.98 -2.81
C ASP A 12 7.89 6.59 -2.18
N ALA A 13 6.91 6.23 -1.34
CA ALA A 13 6.74 4.87 -0.83
C ALA A 13 6.50 3.84 -1.95
N ILE A 14 5.67 4.17 -2.95
CA ILE A 14 5.46 3.30 -4.11
C ILE A 14 6.76 3.16 -4.91
N LYS A 15 7.46 4.27 -5.19
CA LYS A 15 8.73 4.25 -5.91
C LYS A 15 9.80 3.42 -5.18
N ASP A 16 9.93 3.62 -3.87
CA ASP A 16 10.87 2.90 -3.02
C ASP A 16 10.58 1.39 -3.00
N ALA A 17 9.30 1.01 -2.88
CA ALA A 17 8.91 -0.39 -2.96
C ALA A 17 9.24 -1.01 -4.33
N LYS A 18 8.93 -0.31 -5.44
CA LYS A 18 9.25 -0.78 -6.79
C LYS A 18 10.76 -0.95 -6.99
N GLU A 19 11.56 0.02 -6.55
CA GLU A 19 13.02 -0.03 -6.66
C GLU A 19 13.63 -1.12 -5.78
N SER A 20 13.09 -1.32 -4.57
CA SER A 20 13.46 -2.42 -3.69
C SER A 20 13.18 -3.79 -4.33
N ILE A 21 12.04 -3.95 -5.01
CA ILE A 21 11.73 -5.17 -5.78
C ILE A 21 12.79 -5.37 -6.87
N ARG A 22 13.06 -4.35 -7.70
CA ARG A 22 14.05 -4.46 -8.80
C ARG A 22 15.42 -4.93 -8.31
N LYS A 23 15.90 -4.35 -7.21
CA LYS A 23 17.23 -4.69 -6.65
C LYS A 23 17.28 -6.08 -6.03
N ALA A 24 16.18 -6.54 -5.44
CA ALA A 24 16.11 -7.83 -4.78
C ALA A 24 15.73 -9.00 -5.70
N GLU A 25 15.15 -8.72 -6.88
CA GLU A 25 14.64 -9.74 -7.82
C GLU A 25 15.62 -10.85 -8.19
N PRO A 26 16.92 -10.58 -8.41
CA PRO A 26 17.88 -11.63 -8.72
C PRO A 26 18.13 -12.62 -7.57
N TYR A 27 17.71 -12.27 -6.35
CA TYR A 27 18.09 -12.98 -5.12
C TYR A 27 16.92 -13.67 -4.40
N THR A 28 15.68 -13.49 -4.87
CA THR A 28 14.51 -14.12 -4.25
C THR A 28 13.45 -14.47 -5.28
N ASP A 29 12.67 -15.51 -5.00
CA ASP A 29 11.53 -15.92 -5.81
C ASP A 29 10.19 -15.42 -5.26
N THR A 30 10.17 -15.03 -3.98
CA THR A 30 8.96 -14.57 -3.30
C THR A 30 9.19 -13.24 -2.60
N PHE A 31 8.26 -12.32 -2.83
CA PHE A 31 8.21 -11.01 -2.23
C PHE A 31 6.99 -10.89 -1.33
N SER A 32 7.22 -10.58 -0.06
CA SER A 32 6.17 -10.16 0.86
C SER A 32 6.17 -8.63 0.94
N ILE A 33 5.08 -8.02 0.49
CA ILE A 33 4.79 -6.59 0.58
C ILE A 33 3.92 -6.40 1.83
N ASN A 34 4.50 -5.79 2.86
CA ASN A 34 3.83 -5.58 4.15
C ASN A 34 3.47 -4.12 4.29
N LEU A 35 2.19 -3.82 4.48
CA LEU A 35 1.72 -2.46 4.66
C LEU A 35 1.92 -2.05 6.11
N THR A 36 2.46 -0.85 6.34
CA THR A 36 2.67 -0.34 7.69
C THR A 36 1.35 -0.10 8.42
N ASP A 37 1.26 -0.54 9.68
CA ASP A 37 0.19 -0.21 10.61
C ASP A 37 0.73 0.56 11.83
N ILE A 38 -0.16 1.04 12.70
CA ILE A 38 0.20 1.79 13.90
C ILE A 38 0.24 0.88 15.12
N GLN A 39 1.45 0.44 15.48
CA GLN A 39 1.73 -0.34 16.68
C GLN A 39 1.95 0.57 17.89
N LYS A 40 1.52 0.13 19.08
CA LYS A 40 1.71 0.87 20.33
C LYS A 40 3.19 1.05 20.68
N HIS A 41 3.51 2.17 21.32
CA HIS A 41 4.85 2.52 21.79
C HIS A 41 5.92 2.54 20.69
N THR A 42 5.51 2.99 19.49
CA THR A 42 6.42 3.13 18.35
C THR A 42 6.48 4.58 17.88
N THR A 43 7.52 4.92 17.13
CA THR A 43 7.62 6.23 16.44
C THR A 43 6.41 6.48 15.54
N TYR A 44 5.84 5.43 14.94
CA TYR A 44 4.62 5.55 14.13
C TYR A 44 3.43 6.03 14.94
N GLU A 45 3.24 5.54 16.17
CA GLU A 45 2.18 6.02 17.06
C GLU A 45 2.35 7.51 17.38
N HIS A 46 3.57 7.95 17.71
CA HIS A 46 3.82 9.36 18.01
C HIS A 46 3.58 10.30 16.83
N LEU A 47 3.96 9.90 15.61
CA LEU A 47 3.70 10.70 14.39
C LEU A 47 2.21 10.70 14.05
N TRP A 48 1.56 9.56 14.17
CA TRP A 48 0.13 9.41 13.89
C TRP A 48 -0.74 10.21 14.88
N ASP A 49 -0.41 10.20 16.17
CA ASP A 49 -1.11 10.98 17.20
C ASP A 49 -1.02 12.50 16.95
N ARG A 50 0.02 12.96 16.24
CA ARG A 50 0.22 14.36 15.83
C ARG A 50 -0.39 14.71 14.46
N GLY A 51 -0.98 13.73 13.77
CA GLY A 51 -1.46 13.92 12.39
C GLY A 51 -0.34 14.09 11.35
N GLU A 52 0.89 13.73 11.70
CA GLU A 52 2.07 13.86 10.82
C GLU A 52 2.26 12.63 9.92
N TYR A 53 1.56 11.53 10.23
CA TYR A 53 1.62 10.27 9.49
C TYR A 53 0.25 9.63 9.36
N ARG A 54 -0.03 9.06 8.20
CA ARG A 54 -1.11 8.09 8.02
C ARG A 54 -0.62 6.82 7.36
N THR A 55 -1.22 5.70 7.75
CA THR A 55 -1.00 4.39 7.13
C THR A 55 -1.23 4.43 5.61
N PRO A 56 -0.61 3.52 4.84
CA PRO A 56 -0.71 3.52 3.38
C PRO A 56 -2.15 3.34 2.88
N TRP A 57 -2.41 3.89 1.70
CA TRP A 57 -3.59 3.54 0.92
C TRP A 57 -3.47 2.08 0.47
N LEU A 58 -4.57 1.33 0.52
CA LEU A 58 -4.63 0.00 -0.07
C LEU A 58 -4.41 0.07 -1.59
N TRP A 59 -4.81 1.17 -2.24
CA TRP A 59 -4.52 1.42 -3.65
C TRP A 59 -3.03 1.42 -3.99
N SER A 60 -2.17 1.89 -3.09
CA SER A 60 -0.73 1.85 -3.28
C SER A 60 -0.20 0.42 -3.29
N ALA A 61 -0.76 -0.46 -2.44
CA ALA A 61 -0.43 -1.88 -2.49
C ALA A 61 -0.92 -2.51 -3.79
N VAL A 62 -2.13 -2.18 -4.24
CA VAL A 62 -2.64 -2.63 -5.55
C VAL A 62 -1.70 -2.20 -6.68
N GLU A 63 -1.28 -0.93 -6.71
CA GLU A 63 -0.37 -0.42 -7.74
C GLU A 63 0.97 -1.18 -7.75
N VAL A 64 1.57 -1.37 -6.57
CA VAL A 64 2.85 -2.08 -6.44
C VAL A 64 2.71 -3.54 -6.88
N LEU A 65 1.67 -4.24 -6.43
CA LEU A 65 1.46 -5.65 -6.74
C LEU A 65 1.15 -5.88 -8.23
N LYS A 66 0.29 -5.05 -8.84
CA LYS A 66 0.01 -5.10 -10.29
C LYS A 66 1.30 -4.91 -11.09
N TRP A 67 1.99 -3.79 -10.87
CA TRP A 67 3.23 -3.48 -11.56
C TRP A 67 4.28 -4.59 -11.39
N ALA A 68 4.44 -5.11 -10.17
CA ALA A 68 5.45 -6.12 -9.89
C ALA A 68 5.15 -7.43 -10.60
N LYS A 69 3.89 -7.86 -10.63
CA LYS A 69 3.49 -9.09 -11.30
C LYS A 69 3.57 -8.99 -12.82
N GLU A 70 3.24 -7.84 -13.39
CA GLU A 70 3.41 -7.56 -14.82
C GLU A 70 4.89 -7.54 -15.21
N THR A 71 5.74 -6.93 -14.39
CA THR A 71 7.19 -6.81 -14.65
C THR A 71 7.91 -8.15 -14.48
N TYR A 72 7.52 -8.92 -13.46
CA TYR A 72 8.18 -10.17 -13.09
C TYR A 72 7.15 -11.33 -13.00
N PRO A 73 6.62 -11.79 -14.15
CA PRO A 73 5.52 -12.75 -14.20
C PRO A 73 5.84 -14.10 -13.54
N ASN A 74 7.11 -14.49 -13.50
CA ASN A 74 7.57 -15.75 -12.91
C ASN A 74 7.77 -15.66 -11.38
N LYS A 75 7.74 -14.46 -10.80
CA LYS A 75 7.92 -14.25 -9.36
C LYS A 75 6.58 -14.27 -8.62
N ARG A 76 6.65 -14.57 -7.32
CA ARG A 76 5.48 -14.58 -6.42
C ARG A 76 5.45 -13.30 -5.57
N PHE A 77 4.32 -12.60 -5.58
CA PHE A 77 4.10 -11.40 -4.78
C PHE A 77 2.94 -11.61 -3.81
N LEU A 78 3.19 -11.34 -2.54
CA LEU A 78 2.25 -11.59 -1.45
C LEU A 78 2.03 -10.32 -0.65
N SER A 79 0.80 -10.12 -0.20
CA SER A 79 0.44 -9.08 0.74
C SER A 79 -0.80 -9.53 1.52
N ASP A 80 -0.74 -9.45 2.84
CA ASP A 80 -1.91 -9.55 3.69
C ASP A 80 -2.08 -8.22 4.43
N PRO A 81 -3.02 -7.35 4.02
CA PRO A 81 -3.29 -6.08 4.68
C PRO A 81 -3.88 -6.30 6.08
N VAL A 82 -3.02 -6.53 7.07
CA VAL A 82 -3.40 -6.70 8.48
C VAL A 82 -4.04 -5.40 8.99
N GLY A 83 -5.16 -5.53 9.69
CA GLY A 83 -5.90 -4.38 10.20
C GLY A 83 -6.51 -3.47 9.13
N ALA A 84 -6.60 -3.91 7.87
CA ALA A 84 -7.15 -3.09 6.80
C ALA A 84 -8.56 -2.58 7.09
N GLY A 85 -8.75 -1.27 6.89
CA GLY A 85 -9.99 -0.56 7.20
C GLY A 85 -10.19 -0.21 8.67
N SER A 86 -9.26 -0.56 9.56
CA SER A 86 -9.27 -0.07 10.93
C SER A 86 -8.62 1.31 11.03
N LYS A 87 -8.91 2.04 12.11
CA LYS A 87 -8.33 3.36 12.40
C LYS A 87 -6.78 3.37 12.38
N ARG A 88 -6.15 2.24 12.72
CA ARG A 88 -4.70 2.10 12.88
C ARG A 88 -4.05 1.25 11.79
N GLY A 89 -4.83 0.74 10.84
CA GLY A 89 -4.33 -0.10 9.76
C GLY A 89 -4.48 0.59 8.41
N PRO A 90 -3.95 -0.03 7.35
CA PRO A 90 -4.03 0.50 5.99
C PRO A 90 -5.48 0.71 5.55
N HIS A 91 -5.78 1.84 4.93
CA HIS A 91 -7.13 2.20 4.54
C HIS A 91 -7.13 3.15 3.36
N ASN A 92 -8.18 3.06 2.53
CA ASN A 92 -8.51 4.06 1.53
C ASN A 92 -9.41 5.13 2.17
N CYS A 93 -10.67 5.24 1.74
CA CYS A 93 -11.66 6.14 2.33
C CYS A 93 -12.56 5.46 3.38
N GLY A 94 -12.27 4.23 3.80
CA GLY A 94 -13.09 3.47 4.75
C GLY A 94 -14.19 2.62 4.11
N ARG A 95 -14.79 3.07 3.00
CA ARG A 95 -15.95 2.38 2.38
C ARG A 95 -15.57 1.18 1.53
N CYS A 96 -14.46 1.27 0.77
CA CYS A 96 -14.01 0.20 -0.12
C CYS A 96 -12.94 -0.73 0.50
N ASP A 97 -12.49 -0.44 1.73
CA ASP A 97 -11.28 -1.07 2.27
C ASP A 97 -11.37 -2.59 2.38
N ARG A 98 -12.53 -3.10 2.83
CA ARG A 98 -12.77 -4.53 2.96
C ARG A 98 -12.70 -5.24 1.60
N GLU A 99 -13.27 -4.62 0.58
CA GLU A 99 -13.31 -5.16 -0.78
C GLU A 99 -11.90 -5.17 -1.39
N VAL A 100 -11.18 -4.06 -1.31
CA VAL A 100 -9.82 -3.93 -1.83
C VAL A 100 -8.84 -4.84 -1.09
N ALA A 101 -8.93 -4.94 0.23
CA ALA A 101 -8.13 -5.89 1.01
C ALA A 101 -8.44 -7.35 0.61
N GLY A 102 -9.72 -7.67 0.35
CA GLY A 102 -10.14 -8.96 -0.17
C GLY A 102 -9.54 -9.28 -1.54
N ALA A 103 -9.50 -8.30 -2.44
CA ALA A 103 -8.83 -8.42 -3.74
C ALA A 103 -7.33 -8.67 -3.60
N ILE A 104 -6.63 -7.94 -2.71
CA ILE A 104 -5.20 -8.14 -2.43
C ILE A 104 -4.92 -9.55 -1.89
N ARG A 105 -5.74 -10.08 -0.98
CA ARG A 105 -5.62 -11.46 -0.49
C ARG A 105 -5.89 -12.48 -1.59
N SER A 106 -6.91 -12.23 -2.41
CA SER A 106 -7.26 -13.10 -3.54
C SER A 106 -6.13 -13.15 -4.56
N PHE A 107 -5.53 -12.02 -4.90
CA PHE A 107 -4.30 -11.94 -5.69
C PHE A 107 -3.14 -12.71 -5.03
N SER A 108 -2.90 -12.52 -3.74
CA SER A 108 -1.81 -13.21 -3.04
C SER A 108 -1.93 -14.74 -3.12
N ASN A 109 -3.16 -15.25 -3.07
CA ASN A 109 -3.43 -16.68 -3.20
C ASN A 109 -3.29 -17.18 -4.64
N THR A 110 -3.81 -16.45 -5.63
CA THR A 110 -3.94 -16.93 -7.03
C THR A 110 -2.84 -16.46 -7.97
N GLN A 111 -2.16 -15.36 -7.63
CA GLN A 111 -1.23 -14.60 -8.47
C GLN A 111 -1.87 -14.05 -9.77
N LYS A 112 -3.21 -13.94 -9.80
CA LYS A 112 -3.99 -13.45 -10.94
C LYS A 112 -4.29 -11.95 -10.81
N ILE A 113 -3.76 -11.14 -11.74
CA ILE A 113 -3.89 -9.66 -11.73
C ILE A 113 -5.36 -9.24 -11.82
N GLU A 114 -6.20 -10.03 -12.47
CA GLU A 114 -7.63 -9.79 -12.65
C GLU A 114 -8.36 -9.69 -11.30
N ASN A 115 -7.82 -10.27 -10.22
CA ASN A 115 -8.38 -10.09 -8.87
C ASN A 115 -8.20 -8.66 -8.36
N LEU A 116 -7.13 -7.96 -8.77
CA LEU A 116 -6.84 -6.57 -8.42
C LEU A 116 -7.57 -5.58 -9.34
N GLU A 117 -7.94 -5.99 -10.55
CA GLU A 117 -8.62 -5.12 -11.54
C GLU A 117 -10.12 -5.02 -11.35
N LYS A 118 -10.72 -5.98 -10.65
CA LYS A 118 -12.17 -6.00 -10.38
C LYS A 118 -12.63 -4.94 -9.38
N VAL A 119 -11.71 -4.35 -8.62
CA VAL A 119 -12.05 -3.40 -7.56
C VAL A 119 -11.92 -1.97 -8.07
N GLU A 120 -13.03 -1.25 -8.03
CA GLU A 120 -13.12 0.15 -8.43
C GLU A 120 -13.90 0.93 -7.37
N HIS A 121 -13.49 2.17 -7.10
CA HIS A 121 -14.21 3.05 -6.19
C HIS A 121 -13.82 4.51 -6.49
N GLU A 122 -14.73 5.45 -6.25
CA GLU A 122 -14.54 6.88 -6.52
C GLU A 122 -13.30 7.49 -5.84
N CYS A 123 -12.93 7.00 -4.64
CA CYS A 123 -11.73 7.48 -3.93
C CYS A 123 -10.40 7.11 -4.62
N LEU A 124 -10.43 6.29 -5.68
CA LEU A 124 -9.25 6.01 -6.48
C LEU A 124 -8.71 7.30 -7.13
N GLU A 125 -9.60 8.21 -7.54
CA GLU A 125 -9.19 9.49 -8.14
C GLU A 125 -8.54 10.43 -7.10
N GLU A 126 -9.03 10.40 -5.86
CA GLU A 126 -8.39 11.11 -4.74
C GLU A 126 -6.97 10.57 -4.49
N TRP A 127 -6.83 9.24 -4.39
CA TRP A 127 -5.52 8.61 -4.25
C TRP A 127 -4.58 8.95 -5.42
N ARG A 128 -5.07 8.92 -6.66
CA ARG A 128 -4.30 9.32 -7.86
C ARG A 128 -3.83 10.77 -7.76
N TYR A 129 -4.68 11.68 -7.29
CA TYR A 129 -4.32 13.07 -7.07
C TYR A 129 -3.20 13.22 -6.02
N ILE A 130 -3.32 12.51 -4.89
CA ILE A 130 -2.31 12.48 -3.82
C ILE A 130 -0.96 11.99 -4.36
N VAL A 131 -0.96 10.85 -5.07
CA VAL A 131 0.26 10.27 -5.63
C VAL A 131 0.86 11.17 -6.71
N LYS A 132 0.06 11.71 -7.63
CA LYS A 132 0.54 12.58 -8.71
C LYS A 132 1.25 13.81 -8.17
N ASN A 133 0.64 14.48 -7.19
CA ASN A 133 1.20 15.70 -6.60
C ASN A 133 2.26 15.41 -5.53
N GLY A 134 2.37 14.16 -5.06
CA GLY A 134 3.31 13.79 -4.00
C GLY A 134 2.97 14.47 -2.67
N LEU A 135 1.68 14.57 -2.36
CA LEU A 135 1.24 15.21 -1.12
C LEU A 135 1.76 14.42 0.09
N LEU A 136 2.20 15.15 1.10
CA LEU A 136 2.63 14.62 2.38
C LEU A 136 1.43 14.43 3.32
N ASP A 137 1.55 13.50 4.26
CA ASP A 137 0.44 13.11 5.14
C ASP A 137 -0.11 14.29 5.94
N TRP A 138 0.76 15.17 6.47
CA TRP A 138 0.33 16.37 7.19
C TRP A 138 -0.49 17.37 6.34
N GLN A 139 -0.32 17.34 5.01
CA GLN A 139 -1.10 18.18 4.08
C GLN A 139 -2.51 17.64 3.87
N LEU A 140 -2.73 16.35 4.17
CA LEU A 140 -4.04 15.70 4.09
C LEU A 140 -4.86 15.94 5.37
N SER A 141 -4.21 16.28 6.48
CA SER A 141 -4.87 16.55 7.77
C SER A 141 -5.38 17.99 7.93
N MET A 142 -5.17 18.87 6.94
CA MET A 142 -5.64 20.27 6.97
C MET A 142 -6.96 20.52 6.22
N TRP A 143 -7.68 19.46 5.83
CA TRP A 143 -8.97 19.54 5.14
C TRP A 143 -10.05 18.76 5.89
#